data_AF-A0A644ZYN4-F1
#
_entry.id   AF-A0A644ZYN4-F1
#
_cell.length_a   1.000
_cell.length_b   1.000
_cell.length_c   1.000
_cell.angle_alpha   90.00
_cell.angle_beta   90.00
_cell.angle_gamma   90.00
#
_symmetry.space_group_name_H-M   'P 1'
#
loop_
_entity.id
_entity.type
_entity.pdbx_description
1 polymer ?
#
loop_
_entity_poly.entity_id
_entity_poly.type
_entity_poly.pdbx_seq_one_letter_code
_entity_poly.pdbx_strand_id
1 'polypeptide(L)'
;MHITDVRRTAPLATADAGGAQTVPPRIALSFKRISSKGKTMQTATRTLQDNALELKGERYVGDPLRYEKALVDAWVAKEFGVARL
;
A
#
# COMPACT_ATOMS: atom_id res chain seq x y z
N MET A 1 2.20 10.90 9.53
CA MET A 1 1.87 9.48 9.82
C MET A 1 3.17 8.72 10.01
N HIS A 2 3.23 7.73 10.90
CA HIS A 2 4.41 6.90 11.11
C HIS A 2 4.06 5.43 10.87
N ILE A 3 4.62 4.85 9.81
CA ILE A 3 4.46 3.43 9.46
C ILE A 3 5.55 2.66 10.20
N THR A 4 5.14 1.69 11.02
CA THR A 4 6.07 0.95 11.90
C THR A 4 6.44 -0.41 11.36
N ASP A 5 5.58 -1.01 10.53
CA ASP A 5 5.78 -2.35 9.98
C ASP A 5 5.05 -2.49 8.64
N VAL A 6 5.72 -3.09 7.66
CA VAL A 6 5.21 -3.36 6.31
C VAL A 6 5.49 -4.82 5.97
N ARG A 7 4.45 -5.60 5.70
CA ARG A 7 4.57 -7.02 5.35
C ARG A 7 3.88 -7.29 4.04
N ARG A 8 4.59 -7.92 3.10
CA ARG A 8 3.96 -8.52 1.93
C ARG A 8 3.12 -9.70 2.39
N THR A 9 1.85 -9.72 2.01
CA THR A 9 0.97 -10.86 2.24
C THR A 9 0.94 -11.72 0.99
N ALA A 10 0.97 -13.04 1.16
CA ALA A 10 0.90 -13.97 0.05
C ALA A 10 -0.39 -13.75 -0.75
N PRO A 11 -0.35 -13.89 -2.09
CA PRO A 11 -1.55 -13.87 -2.90
C PRO A 11 -2.49 -14.98 -2.44
N LEU A 12 -3.80 -14.70 -2.40
CA LEU A 12 -4.79 -15.78 -2.33
C LEU A 12 -4.67 -16.54 -3.64
N ALA A 13 -4.23 -17.80 -3.59
CA ALA A 13 -4.19 -18.65 -4.76
C ALA A 13 -5.63 -18.93 -5.20
N THR A 14 -6.14 -18.16 -6.16
CA THR A 14 -7.33 -18.54 -6.92
C THR A 14 -6.89 -19.56 -7.95
N ALA A 15 -7.15 -20.83 -7.66
CA ALA A 15 -6.96 -21.91 -8.62
C ALA A 15 -7.98 -21.74 -9.74
N ASP A 16 -7.59 -21.10 -10.83
CA ASP A 16 -8.32 -21.16 -12.09
C ASP A 16 -7.40 -21.71 -13.17
N ALA A 17 -7.87 -22.76 -13.82
CA ALA A 17 -7.22 -23.41 -14.93
C ALA A 17 -7.09 -22.44 -16.11
N GLY A 18 -5.86 -22.16 -16.56
CA GLY A 18 -5.61 -21.74 -17.95
C GLY A 18 -5.01 -20.36 -18.21
N GLY A 19 -4.66 -19.55 -17.22
CA GLY A 19 -3.96 -18.29 -17.45
C GLY A 19 -3.23 -17.77 -16.22
N ALA A 20 -2.07 -17.13 -16.40
CA ALA A 20 -1.38 -16.47 -15.29
C ALA A 20 -2.27 -15.31 -14.78
N GLN A 21 -3.07 -15.57 -13.75
CA GLN A 21 -3.74 -14.51 -13.02
C GLN A 21 -2.67 -13.69 -12.32
N THR A 22 -2.43 -12.47 -12.81
CA THR A 22 -1.65 -11.47 -12.06
C THR A 22 -2.45 -11.13 -10.81
N VAL A 23 -2.14 -11.80 -9.70
CA VAL A 23 -2.73 -11.46 -8.40
C VAL A 23 -2.08 -10.15 -7.96
N PRO A 24 -2.85 -9.07 -7.74
CA PRO A 24 -2.27 -7.80 -7.36
C PRO A 24 -1.61 -7.93 -5.98
N PRO A 25 -0.44 -7.30 -5.77
CA PRO A 25 0.28 -7.44 -4.54
C PRO A 25 -0.56 -6.90 -3.37
N ARG A 26 -0.51 -7.64 -2.27
CA ARG A 26 -1.16 -7.26 -1.01
C ARG A 26 -0.08 -6.94 0.01
N ILE A 27 -0.27 -5.84 0.73
CA ILE A 27 0.58 -5.52 1.88
C ILE A 27 -0.27 -5.27 3.11
N ALA A 28 0.15 -5.83 4.24
CA ALA A 28 -0.36 -5.48 5.55
C ALA A 28 0.56 -4.43 6.17
N LEU A 29 -0.04 -3.33 6.61
CA LEU A 29 0.63 -2.21 7.24
C LEU A 29 0.19 -2.08 8.68
N SER A 30 1.14 -1.93 9.60
CA SER A 30 0.85 -1.42 10.95
C SER A 30 1.40 -0.01 11.08
N PHE A 31 0.57 0.92 11.56
CA PHE A 31 0.94 2.33 11.62
C PHE A 31 0.40 3.03 12.86
N LYS A 32 1.03 4.16 13.17
CA LYS A 32 0.60 5.14 14.16
C LYS A 32 0.35 6.49 13.48
N ARG A 33 -0.82 7.09 13.72
CA ARG A 33 -1.07 8.49 13.39
C ARG A 33 -0.66 9.35 14.57
N ILE A 34 0.25 10.28 14.33
CA ILE A 34 0.83 11.16 15.33
C ILE A 34 0.36 12.58 15.02
N SER A 35 -0.02 13.35 16.06
CA SER A 35 -0.35 14.76 15.93
C SER A 35 0.91 15.58 15.63
N SER A 36 0.73 16.84 15.21
CA SER A 36 1.84 17.79 15.03
C SER A 36 2.65 18.03 16.32
N LYS A 37 2.07 17.73 17.49
CA LYS A 37 2.72 17.83 18.81
C LYS A 37 3.38 16.53 19.26
N GLY A 38 3.52 15.53 18.39
CA GLY A 38 4.17 14.25 18.71
C GLY A 38 3.31 13.26 19.49
N LYS A 39 2.04 13.57 19.78
CA LYS A 39 1.13 12.66 20.50
C LYS A 39 0.56 11.62 19.55
N THR A 40 0.61 10.33 19.91
CA THR A 40 -0.11 9.27 19.20
C THR A 40 -1.62 9.50 19.29
N MET A 41 -2.25 9.70 18.14
CA MET A 41 -3.69 9.89 18.00
C MET A 41 -4.41 8.59 17.65
N GLN A 42 -3.73 7.68 16.95
CA GLN A 42 -4.31 6.41 16.51
C GLN A 42 -3.19 5.40 16.29
N THR A 43 -3.47 4.13 16.59
CA THR A 43 -2.70 2.97 16.15
C THR A 43 -3.64 2.05 15.41
N ALA A 44 -3.26 1.58 14.22
CA ALA A 44 -4.12 0.72 13.41
C ALA A 44 -3.32 -0.17 12.47
N THR A 45 -4.00 -1.17 11.93
CA THR A 45 -3.50 -2.05 10.88
C THR A 45 -4.38 -1.87 9.64
N ARG A 46 -3.78 -1.92 8.44
CA ARG A 46 -4.51 -1.86 7.18
C ARG A 46 -3.93 -2.81 6.15
N THR A 47 -4.80 -3.51 5.43
CA THR A 47 -4.42 -4.27 4.25
C THR A 47 -4.65 -3.42 3.02
N LEU A 48 -3.62 -3.23 2.20
CA LEU A 48 -3.70 -2.52 0.92
C LEU A 48 -3.64 -3.52 -0.23
N GLN A 49 -4.49 -3.29 -1.22
CA GLN A 49 -4.57 -4.03 -2.46
C GLN A 49 -5.20 -3.11 -3.51
N ASP A 50 -4.67 -3.14 -4.73
CA ASP A 50 -5.21 -2.38 -5.86
C ASP A 50 -5.02 -3.19 -7.14
N ASN A 51 -6.11 -3.47 -7.86
CA ASN A 51 -6.07 -4.26 -9.09
C ASN A 51 -5.51 -3.46 -10.27
N ALA A 52 -5.50 -2.12 -10.19
CA ALA A 52 -4.94 -1.23 -11.21
C ALA A 52 -3.49 -0.80 -10.89
N LEU A 53 -2.82 -1.50 -9.98
CA LEU A 53 -1.53 -1.07 -9.45
C LEU A 53 -0.38 -1.10 -10.48
N GLU A 54 -0.47 -1.97 -11.47
CA GLU A 54 0.53 -2.04 -12.54
C GLU A 54 0.63 -0.72 -13.32
N LEU A 55 -0.48 0.01 -13.43
CA LEU A 55 -0.55 1.35 -14.04
C LEU A 55 0.05 2.45 -13.16
N LYS A 56 0.31 2.18 -11.87
CA LYS A 56 0.76 3.16 -10.87
C LYS A 56 2.22 3.00 -10.47
N GLY A 57 2.82 1.84 -10.78
CA GLY A 57 4.23 1.54 -10.46
C GLY A 57 5.24 2.30 -11.33
N GLU A 58 4.80 2.97 -12.40
CA GLU A 58 5.67 3.70 -13.34
C GLU A 58 6.46 4.84 -12.68
N ARG A 59 5.96 5.41 -11.57
CA ARG A 59 6.71 6.42 -10.82
C ARG A 59 8.01 5.89 -10.18
N TYR A 60 8.12 4.57 -10.01
CA TYR A 60 9.18 3.90 -9.26
C TYR A 60 9.99 2.94 -10.15
N VAL A 61 10.23 3.29 -11.41
CA VAL A 61 11.01 2.46 -12.35
C VAL A 61 12.39 2.11 -11.77
N GLY A 62 12.77 0.84 -11.92
CA GLY A 62 14.03 0.30 -11.37
C GLY A 62 13.97 -0.12 -9.90
N ASP A 63 12.90 0.21 -9.17
CA ASP A 63 12.74 -0.18 -7.78
C ASP A 63 12.03 -1.56 -7.68
N PRO A 64 12.61 -2.55 -6.97
CA PRO A 64 11.97 -3.86 -6.78
C PRO A 64 10.68 -3.79 -5.94
N LEU A 65 10.43 -2.70 -5.20
CA LEU A 65 9.24 -2.44 -4.38
C LEU A 65 8.33 -1.37 -4.98
N ARG A 66 8.44 -1.11 -6.29
CA ARG A 66 7.70 -0.06 -6.99
C ARG A 66 6.18 -0.11 -6.77
N TYR A 67 5.62 -1.32 -6.75
CA TYR A 67 4.18 -1.51 -6.60
C TYR A 67 3.73 -1.29 -5.15
N GLU A 68 4.51 -1.77 -4.17
CA GLU A 68 4.24 -1.52 -2.75
C GLU A 68 4.31 -0.03 -2.41
N LYS A 69 5.31 0.69 -2.94
CA LYS A 69 5.42 2.15 -2.76
C LYS A 69 4.23 2.88 -3.36
N ALA A 70 3.82 2.50 -4.57
CA ALA A 70 2.64 3.07 -5.22
C ALA A 70 1.34 2.80 -4.42
N LEU A 71 1.19 1.61 -3.79
CA LEU A 71 0.05 1.32 -2.91
C LEU A 71 0.02 2.23 -1.68
N VAL A 72 1.16 2.39 -1.02
CA VAL A 72 1.26 3.24 0.18
C VAL A 72 0.93 4.68 -0.17
N ASP A 73 1.47 5.21 -1.27
CA ASP A 73 1.19 6.57 -1.74
C ASP A 73 -0.28 6.78 -2.08
N ALA A 74 -0.86 5.87 -2.88
CA ALA A 74 -2.27 5.95 -3.25
C ALA A 74 -3.18 5.90 -2.01
N TRP A 75 -2.82 5.08 -1.03
CA TRP A 75 -3.51 5.04 0.24
C TRP A 75 -3.38 6.36 1.02
N VAL A 76 -2.16 6.87 1.20
CA VAL A 76 -1.90 8.12 1.92
C VAL A 76 -2.65 9.28 1.27
N ALA A 77 -2.60 9.40 -0.06
CA ALA A 77 -3.31 10.43 -0.80
C ALA A 77 -4.83 10.34 -0.61
N LYS A 78 -5.40 9.13 -0.56
CA LYS A 78 -6.82 8.91 -0.30
C LYS A 78 -7.21 9.25 1.15
N GLU A 79 -6.37 8.86 2.11
CA GLU A 79 -6.68 8.98 3.54
C GLU A 79 -6.52 10.41 4.06
N PHE A 80 -5.58 11.18 3.52
CA PHE A 80 -5.22 12.51 4.01
C PHE A 80 -5.49 13.63 2.99
N GLY A 81 -5.94 13.27 1.78
CA GLY A 81 -5.99 14.17 0.64
C GLY A 81 -4.59 14.43 0.09
N VAL A 82 -4.46 14.55 -1.23
CA VAL A 82 -3.37 15.37 -1.78
C VAL A 82 -3.63 16.78 -1.28
N ALA A 83 -2.67 17.36 -0.56
CA ALA A 83 -2.66 18.81 -0.38
C ALA A 83 -2.76 19.38 -1.80
N ARG A 84 -3.93 19.96 -2.12
CA ARG A 84 -4.10 20.75 -3.31
C ARG A 84 -3.24 21.98 -3.08
N LEU A 85 -2.00 21.93 -3.54
CA LEU A 85 -1.16 23.10 -3.75
C LEU A 85 -1.79 23.96 -4.84
#